data_AF-A0A4Z0PWC7-F1
#
_entry.id   AF-A0A4Z0PWC7-F1
#
_cell.length_a   1.000
_cell.length_b   1.000
_cell.length_c   1.000
_cell.angle_alpha   90.00
_cell.angle_beta   90.00
_cell.angle_gamma   90.00
#
_symmetry.space_group_name_H-M   'P 1'
#
loop_
_entity.id
_entity.type
_entity.pdbx_description
1 polymer ?
#
loop_
_entity_poly.entity_id
_entity_poly.type
_entity_poly.pdbx_seq_one_letter_code
_entity_poly.pdbx_strand_id
1 'polypeptide(L)'
;MRTLLLPAICIVFLIAPAAAQPATPRQLFPGLFEAVQLGHVFPDNKTFVDAVPLQAPAAILAAWQQQKQQPGFELAAFINAHFQLPTDNPVVYRSQVAQGLRHHLDTLWTVLRRPATPHVAAYSSLLPLPKPYLVPGGRFREIYYWDSYFTMLGLREAHRLDMLRSMTDNFAYLIRQYGFIPNGNRTYYLTRSQPPFFSLMVELLAHEQGDSVLTRYQPQLLQEYAYWMAGADSLRPNQATKRVVRLRGGELLNRYWDSSSEPREESYAEDVAVAQTSNRPSAELYRDLRAAAASGWDFSTRWFSPAGTLSSIRTTAIIPVDLNCLLLALEQTIARSFAQQPSAARVWQQRAKQRHRAIQRYCWNKQQAWFTDYNWQQQQPAAVRTLAGVFPLSFHVATPDQAKSVAQGLQSDFLRDGGLLTTQNKSGQQWDAPNAWAPLQYMAIQGLRNYHETTLADTVVQRWVRLNTRVFQQTGKLLEKYNVINTSLPAGGGEYPLQDGFGWTNGVLLNLLNNQPSGNNKK
;
A
#
# COMPACT_ATOMS: atom_id res chain seq x y z
N MET A 1 -15.54 50.99 9.50
CA MET A 1 -15.70 49.54 9.29
C MET A 1 -15.66 49.25 7.80
N ARG A 2 -14.53 48.79 7.26
CA ARG A 2 -14.40 48.34 5.87
C ARG A 2 -14.11 46.85 5.89
N THR A 3 -15.11 46.06 5.52
CA THR A 3 -15.05 44.61 5.32
C THR A 3 -14.16 44.31 4.11
N LEU A 4 -12.99 43.74 4.34
CA LEU A 4 -12.11 43.19 3.31
C LEU A 4 -12.67 41.84 2.84
N LEU A 5 -13.29 41.84 1.67
CA LEU A 5 -13.62 40.63 0.92
C LEU A 5 -12.31 40.01 0.39
N LEU A 6 -11.95 38.82 0.87
CA LEU A 6 -10.91 37.99 0.25
C LEU A 6 -11.42 37.44 -1.09
N PRO A 7 -10.62 37.45 -2.16
CA PRO A 7 -11.03 36.86 -3.43
C PRO A 7 -11.00 35.33 -3.31
N ALA A 8 -12.14 34.71 -3.57
CA ALA A 8 -12.25 33.27 -3.77
C ALA A 8 -11.52 32.90 -5.07
N ILE A 9 -10.33 32.32 -4.97
CA ILE A 9 -9.66 31.71 -6.13
C ILE A 9 -10.45 30.45 -6.49
N CYS A 10 -11.38 30.59 -7.44
CA CYS A 10 -12.01 29.45 -8.10
C CYS A 10 -10.97 28.81 -9.02
N ILE A 11 -10.32 27.75 -8.56
CA ILE A 11 -9.59 26.83 -9.44
C ILE A 11 -10.65 26.02 -10.17
N VAL A 12 -11.00 26.45 -11.38
CA VAL A 12 -11.83 25.67 -12.30
C VAL A 12 -10.98 24.49 -12.77
N PHE A 13 -11.19 23.33 -12.16
CA PHE A 13 -10.70 22.08 -12.74
C PHE A 13 -11.51 21.85 -14.02
N LEU A 14 -10.85 21.89 -15.18
CA LEU A 14 -11.37 21.26 -16.39
C LEU A 14 -11.41 19.75 -16.10
N ILE A 15 -12.55 19.28 -15.60
CA ILE A 15 -12.83 17.86 -15.45
C ILE A 15 -12.98 17.33 -16.87
N ALA A 16 -11.90 16.78 -17.43
CA ALA A 16 -12.02 15.93 -18.60
C ALA A 16 -13.09 14.86 -18.28
N PRO A 17 -14.02 14.57 -19.20
CA PRO A 17 -15.02 13.54 -18.96
C PRO A 17 -14.30 12.26 -18.55
N ALA A 18 -14.64 11.72 -17.38
CA ALA A 18 -14.06 10.48 -16.91
C ALA A 18 -14.36 9.41 -17.97
N ALA A 19 -13.33 8.92 -18.66
CA ALA A 19 -13.48 7.75 -19.49
C ALA A 19 -14.12 6.65 -18.62
N ALA A 20 -15.15 5.98 -19.14
CA ALA A 20 -15.78 4.87 -18.42
C ALA A 20 -14.69 3.89 -18.01
N GLN A 21 -14.66 3.51 -16.72
CA GLN A 21 -13.66 2.58 -16.24
C GLN A 21 -13.77 1.26 -17.03
N PRO A 22 -12.64 0.63 -17.41
CA PRO A 22 -12.68 -0.68 -18.04
C PRO A 22 -13.38 -1.69 -17.13
N ALA A 23 -14.19 -2.55 -17.73
CA ALA A 23 -14.92 -3.57 -17.00
C ALA A 23 -13.97 -4.56 -16.31
N THR A 24 -14.35 -5.00 -15.11
CA THR A 24 -13.59 -5.99 -14.34
C THR A 24 -13.88 -7.42 -14.83
N PRO A 25 -13.02 -8.41 -14.53
CA PRO A 25 -13.29 -9.82 -14.85
C PRO A 25 -14.68 -10.29 -14.43
N ARG A 26 -15.15 -9.94 -13.22
CA ARG A 26 -16.51 -10.29 -12.78
C ARG A 26 -17.60 -9.65 -13.64
N GLN A 27 -17.43 -8.40 -14.05
CA GLN A 27 -18.38 -7.71 -14.92
C GLN A 27 -18.39 -8.29 -16.35
N LEU A 28 -17.24 -8.76 -16.83
CA LEU A 28 -17.10 -9.35 -18.16
C LEU A 28 -17.66 -10.77 -18.24
N PHE A 29 -17.60 -11.54 -17.14
CA PHE A 29 -17.95 -12.96 -17.10
C PHE A 29 -18.98 -13.30 -16.01
N PRO A 30 -20.15 -12.64 -15.94
CA PRO A 30 -21.13 -12.90 -14.89
C PRO A 30 -21.57 -14.37 -14.86
N GLY A 31 -21.58 -14.97 -13.67
CA GLY A 31 -21.93 -16.38 -13.44
C GLY A 31 -20.77 -17.33 -13.70
N LEU A 32 -20.03 -17.16 -14.80
CA LEU A 32 -18.82 -17.95 -15.07
C LEU A 32 -17.73 -17.62 -14.06
N PHE A 33 -17.54 -16.33 -13.77
CA PHE A 33 -16.58 -15.85 -12.79
C PHE A 33 -16.82 -16.47 -11.41
N GLU A 34 -18.05 -16.37 -10.89
CA GLU A 34 -18.40 -16.94 -9.58
C GLU A 34 -18.20 -18.45 -9.56
N ALA A 35 -18.57 -19.17 -10.63
CA ALA A 35 -18.37 -20.61 -10.73
C ALA A 35 -16.88 -21.00 -10.68
N VAL A 36 -16.01 -20.24 -11.34
CA VAL A 36 -14.56 -20.48 -11.32
C VAL A 36 -13.97 -20.20 -9.94
N GLN A 37 -14.32 -19.05 -9.34
CA GLN A 37 -13.75 -18.62 -8.07
C GLN A 37 -14.23 -19.49 -6.89
N LEU A 38 -15.54 -19.71 -6.76
CA LEU A 38 -16.12 -20.51 -5.67
C LEU A 38 -15.90 -22.01 -5.86
N GLY A 39 -15.74 -22.45 -7.11
CA GLY A 39 -15.38 -23.83 -7.43
C GLY A 39 -13.90 -24.16 -7.19
N HIS A 40 -13.08 -23.19 -6.78
CA HIS A 40 -11.64 -23.35 -6.58
C HIS A 40 -10.95 -24.04 -7.76
N VAL A 41 -11.33 -23.67 -8.99
CA VAL A 41 -10.74 -24.21 -10.23
C VAL A 41 -9.22 -24.01 -10.26
N PHE A 42 -8.75 -22.91 -9.65
CA PHE A 42 -7.34 -22.65 -9.39
C PHE A 42 -7.11 -22.47 -7.88
N PRO A 43 -5.93 -22.85 -7.36
CA PRO A 43 -5.62 -22.75 -5.93
C PRO A 43 -5.53 -21.31 -5.41
N ASP A 44 -5.32 -20.33 -6.29
CA ASP A 44 -5.32 -18.89 -5.98
C ASP A 44 -6.37 -18.20 -6.86
N ASN A 45 -7.36 -17.56 -6.24
CA ASN A 45 -8.41 -16.79 -6.93
C ASN A 45 -7.83 -15.66 -7.81
N LYS A 46 -6.60 -15.19 -7.54
CA LYS A 46 -5.91 -14.22 -8.40
C LYS A 46 -5.55 -14.77 -9.78
N THR A 47 -5.42 -16.09 -9.92
CA THR A 47 -5.08 -16.73 -11.21
C THR A 47 -6.10 -16.39 -12.29
N PHE A 48 -7.40 -16.47 -11.98
CA PHE A 48 -8.45 -16.29 -12.99
C PHE A 48 -8.68 -14.81 -13.33
N VAL A 49 -8.63 -13.90 -12.34
CA VAL A 49 -8.75 -12.46 -12.61
C VAL A 49 -7.59 -11.89 -13.44
N ASP A 50 -6.45 -12.60 -13.46
CA ASP A 50 -5.29 -12.25 -14.26
C ASP A 50 -5.29 -12.91 -15.65
N ALA A 51 -6.21 -13.85 -15.90
CA ALA A 51 -6.31 -14.56 -17.17
C ALA A 51 -6.82 -13.64 -18.28
N VAL A 52 -6.25 -13.81 -19.48
CA VAL A 52 -6.62 -13.01 -20.66
C VAL A 52 -7.56 -13.84 -21.53
N PRO A 53 -8.78 -13.37 -21.83
CA PRO A 53 -9.68 -14.13 -22.69
C PRO A 53 -9.15 -14.18 -24.13
N LEU A 54 -9.25 -15.35 -24.77
CA LEU A 54 -8.81 -15.57 -26.15
C LEU A 54 -9.84 -15.09 -27.18
N GLN A 55 -11.05 -14.77 -26.73
CA GLN A 55 -12.21 -14.38 -27.53
C GLN A 55 -13.02 -13.30 -26.81
N ALA A 56 -13.99 -12.70 -27.51
CA ALA A 56 -14.88 -11.73 -26.88
C ALA A 56 -15.70 -12.38 -25.73
N PRO A 57 -15.92 -11.67 -24.59
CA PRO A 57 -16.62 -12.22 -23.44
C PRO A 57 -17.99 -12.84 -23.75
N ALA A 58 -18.75 -12.21 -24.64
CA ALA A 58 -20.06 -12.72 -25.07
C ALA A 58 -19.97 -14.11 -25.75
N ALA A 59 -18.92 -14.36 -26.55
CA ALA A 59 -18.71 -15.65 -27.20
C ALA A 59 -18.33 -16.74 -26.19
N ILE A 60 -17.46 -16.41 -25.23
CA ILE A 60 -17.07 -17.33 -24.15
C ILE A 60 -18.29 -17.67 -23.28
N LEU A 61 -19.11 -16.68 -22.90
CA LEU A 61 -20.31 -16.92 -22.12
C LEU A 61 -21.33 -17.76 -22.88
N ALA A 62 -21.52 -17.54 -24.19
CA ALA A 62 -22.40 -18.37 -25.02
C ALA A 62 -21.91 -19.83 -25.07
N ALA A 63 -20.60 -20.05 -25.28
CA ALA A 63 -20.00 -21.38 -25.25
C ALA A 63 -20.18 -22.05 -23.88
N TRP A 64 -19.96 -21.31 -22.79
CA TRP A 64 -20.15 -21.83 -21.43
C TRP A 64 -21.60 -22.26 -21.18
N GLN A 65 -22.58 -21.46 -21.59
CA GLN A 65 -24.00 -21.80 -21.40
C GLN A 65 -24.40 -23.07 -22.15
N GLN A 66 -23.83 -23.30 -23.35
CA GLN A 66 -24.08 -24.51 -24.14
C GLN A 66 -23.40 -25.75 -23.57
N GLN A 67 -22.22 -25.60 -22.97
CA GLN A 67 -21.39 -26.73 -22.54
C GLN A 67 -21.60 -27.12 -21.07
N LYS A 68 -21.93 -26.19 -20.17
CA LYS A 68 -21.93 -26.42 -18.71
C LYS A 68 -22.92 -27.47 -18.20
N GLN A 69 -23.91 -27.86 -19.01
CA GLN A 69 -24.90 -28.90 -18.68
C GLN A 69 -24.63 -30.23 -19.40
N GLN A 70 -23.59 -30.30 -20.22
CA GLN A 70 -23.26 -31.52 -20.95
C GLN A 70 -22.57 -32.54 -20.03
N PRO A 71 -22.88 -33.84 -20.16
CA PRO A 71 -22.17 -34.89 -19.43
C PRO A 71 -20.66 -34.82 -19.68
N GLY A 72 -19.84 -34.86 -18.62
CA GLY A 72 -18.38 -34.79 -18.72
C GLY A 72 -17.79 -33.39 -18.88
N PHE A 73 -18.59 -32.33 -18.70
CA PHE A 73 -18.08 -30.96 -18.68
C PHE A 73 -17.14 -30.71 -17.50
N GLU A 74 -15.90 -30.29 -17.80
CA GLU A 74 -14.89 -29.91 -16.82
C GLU A 74 -14.60 -28.41 -16.91
N LEU A 75 -14.97 -27.66 -15.86
CA LEU A 75 -14.81 -26.20 -15.86
C LEU A 75 -13.34 -25.78 -16.04
N ALA A 76 -12.40 -26.50 -15.45
CA ALA A 76 -10.96 -26.24 -15.62
C ALA A 76 -10.51 -26.38 -17.08
N ALA A 77 -10.97 -27.42 -17.78
CA ALA A 77 -10.66 -27.62 -19.20
C ALA A 77 -11.27 -26.53 -20.06
N PHE A 78 -12.51 -26.12 -19.76
CA PHE A 78 -13.16 -25.00 -20.42
C PHE A 78 -12.37 -23.69 -20.27
N ILE A 79 -11.91 -23.36 -19.06
CA ILE A 79 -11.11 -22.16 -18.84
C ILE A 79 -9.78 -22.22 -19.62
N ASN A 80 -9.07 -23.34 -19.58
CA ASN A 80 -7.82 -23.50 -20.33
C ASN A 80 -8.00 -23.37 -21.86
N ALA A 81 -9.18 -23.72 -22.39
CA ALA A 81 -9.49 -23.59 -23.81
C ALA A 81 -9.86 -22.15 -24.23
N HIS A 82 -10.39 -21.35 -23.32
CA HIS A 82 -10.94 -20.02 -23.64
C HIS A 82 -10.12 -18.84 -23.08
N PHE A 83 -9.16 -19.11 -22.20
CA PHE A 83 -8.33 -18.08 -21.55
C PHE A 83 -6.85 -18.44 -21.61
N GLN A 84 -6.02 -17.44 -21.90
CA GLN A 84 -4.61 -17.49 -21.63
C GLN A 84 -4.39 -17.25 -20.13
N LEU A 85 -4.07 -18.32 -19.40
CA LEU A 85 -3.69 -18.22 -18.00
C LEU A 85 -2.37 -17.47 -17.84
N PRO A 86 -2.20 -16.73 -16.73
CA PRO A 86 -1.01 -15.94 -16.54
C PRO A 86 0.15 -16.92 -16.25
N THR A 87 1.18 -16.91 -17.08
CA THR A 87 2.35 -17.78 -16.90
C THR A 87 3.24 -17.29 -15.78
N ASP A 88 3.83 -18.21 -15.03
CA ASP A 88 5.00 -17.87 -14.22
C ASP A 88 6.13 -17.47 -15.18
N ASN A 89 6.94 -16.49 -14.76
CA ASN A 89 8.07 -16.01 -15.58
C ASN A 89 8.91 -17.22 -16.02
N PRO A 90 9.14 -17.45 -17.33
CA PRO A 90 9.77 -18.68 -17.82
C PRO A 90 11.21 -18.87 -17.32
N VAL A 91 11.84 -17.80 -16.82
CA VAL A 91 13.11 -17.85 -16.12
C VAL A 91 12.85 -17.88 -14.61
N VAL A 92 12.85 -19.09 -14.03
CA VAL A 92 12.96 -19.24 -12.58
C VAL A 92 14.36 -18.75 -12.18
N TYR A 93 14.47 -17.48 -11.83
CA TYR A 93 15.73 -16.92 -11.36
C TYR A 93 16.17 -17.67 -10.11
N ARG A 94 17.38 -18.24 -10.17
CA ARG A 94 18.05 -18.89 -9.04
C ARG A 94 19.26 -18.06 -8.67
N SER A 95 19.28 -17.57 -7.44
CA SER A 95 20.38 -16.78 -6.94
C SER A 95 21.66 -17.59 -6.84
N GLN A 96 22.76 -16.99 -7.25
CA GLN A 96 24.10 -17.53 -7.01
C GLN A 96 24.58 -17.05 -5.64
N VAL A 97 24.22 -17.78 -4.58
CA VAL A 97 24.51 -17.38 -3.18
C VAL A 97 26.01 -17.09 -2.95
N ALA A 98 26.89 -17.82 -3.63
CA ALA A 98 28.34 -17.62 -3.58
C ALA A 98 28.80 -16.23 -4.07
N GLN A 99 28.03 -15.56 -4.95
CA GLN A 99 28.34 -14.19 -5.38
C GLN A 99 27.90 -13.12 -4.37
N GLY A 100 27.21 -13.53 -3.30
CA GLY A 100 26.85 -12.68 -2.17
C GLY A 100 25.57 -11.85 -2.36
N LEU A 101 25.11 -11.26 -1.25
CA LEU A 101 23.84 -10.54 -1.15
C LEU A 101 23.78 -9.31 -2.07
N ARG A 102 24.88 -8.55 -2.20
CA ARG A 102 24.90 -7.34 -3.05
C ARG A 102 24.70 -7.68 -4.53
N HIS A 103 25.32 -8.76 -5.01
CA HIS A 103 25.12 -9.25 -6.38
C HIS A 103 23.67 -9.67 -6.62
N HIS A 104 23.06 -10.37 -5.67
CA HIS A 104 21.66 -10.74 -5.72
C HIS A 104 20.74 -9.51 -5.82
N LEU A 105 20.94 -8.50 -4.97
CA LEU A 105 20.16 -7.27 -4.96
C LEU A 105 20.25 -6.53 -6.31
N ASP A 106 21.45 -6.40 -6.89
CA ASP A 106 21.63 -5.75 -8.20
C ASP A 106 20.94 -6.52 -9.34
N THR A 107 21.00 -7.86 -9.29
CA THR A 107 20.36 -8.72 -10.29
C THR A 107 18.84 -8.62 -10.25
N LEU A 108 18.25 -8.51 -9.05
CA LEU A 108 16.79 -8.50 -8.91
C LEU A 108 16.10 -7.28 -9.53
N TRP A 109 16.80 -6.16 -9.73
CA TRP A 109 16.27 -5.04 -10.51
C TRP A 109 15.96 -5.42 -11.96
N THR A 110 16.68 -6.40 -12.51
CA THR A 110 16.43 -6.93 -13.85
C THR A 110 15.30 -7.97 -13.83
N VAL A 111 15.30 -8.87 -12.85
CA VAL A 111 14.31 -9.96 -12.73
C VAL A 111 12.89 -9.43 -12.45
N LEU A 112 12.80 -8.40 -11.61
CA LEU A 112 11.52 -7.77 -11.24
C LEU A 112 11.03 -6.76 -12.28
N ARG A 113 11.84 -6.46 -13.31
CA ARG A 113 11.46 -5.55 -14.38
C ARG A 113 10.36 -6.12 -15.25
N ARG A 114 9.41 -5.27 -15.60
CA ARG A 114 8.45 -5.47 -16.68
C ARG A 114 8.67 -4.39 -17.75
N PRO A 115 8.50 -4.74 -19.03
CA PRO A 115 8.56 -3.76 -20.09
C PRO A 115 7.41 -2.75 -19.97
N ALA A 116 7.52 -1.64 -20.70
CA ALA A 116 6.37 -0.76 -20.89
C ALA A 116 5.25 -1.53 -21.60
N THR A 117 4.01 -1.31 -21.17
CA THR A 117 2.82 -1.93 -21.74
C THR A 117 1.82 -0.83 -22.11
N PRO A 118 2.13 0.05 -23.09
CA PRO A 118 1.21 1.12 -23.49
C PRO A 118 -0.10 0.60 -24.10
N HIS A 119 -0.06 -0.65 -24.59
CA HIS A 119 -1.22 -1.40 -25.04
C HIS A 119 -1.26 -2.74 -24.31
N VAL A 120 -2.46 -3.18 -23.96
CA VAL A 120 -2.73 -4.47 -23.31
C VAL A 120 -3.70 -5.25 -24.18
N ALA A 121 -3.71 -6.59 -24.04
CA ALA A 121 -4.66 -7.43 -24.75
C ALA A 121 -6.10 -7.00 -24.44
N ALA A 122 -7.00 -7.12 -25.42
CA ALA A 122 -8.41 -6.79 -25.24
C ALA A 122 -8.99 -7.55 -24.04
N TYR A 123 -9.79 -6.86 -23.22
CA TYR A 123 -10.41 -7.41 -22.01
C TYR A 123 -9.44 -7.91 -20.93
N SER A 124 -8.13 -7.66 -21.07
CA SER A 124 -7.17 -7.93 -20.01
C SER A 124 -7.52 -7.11 -18.76
N SER A 125 -7.35 -7.71 -17.59
CA SER A 125 -7.43 -6.96 -16.35
C SER A 125 -6.20 -6.06 -16.15
N LEU A 126 -5.07 -6.30 -16.81
CA LEU A 126 -3.88 -5.45 -16.70
C LEU A 126 -4.14 -4.08 -17.35
N LEU A 127 -3.86 -3.00 -16.63
CA LEU A 127 -3.98 -1.64 -17.12
C LEU A 127 -2.67 -1.19 -17.78
N PRO A 128 -2.74 -0.42 -18.88
CA PRO A 128 -1.54 -0.01 -19.61
C PRO A 128 -0.65 0.92 -18.79
N LEU A 129 0.66 0.84 -19.03
CA LEU A 129 1.68 1.73 -18.45
C LEU A 129 2.69 2.15 -19.53
N PRO A 130 2.93 3.45 -19.72
CA PRO A 130 3.77 3.94 -20.83
C PRO A 130 5.27 3.72 -20.63
N LYS A 131 5.74 3.40 -19.43
CA LYS A 131 7.15 3.21 -19.10
C LYS A 131 7.40 1.83 -18.48
N PRO A 132 8.64 1.30 -18.52
CA PRO A 132 9.02 0.13 -17.75
C PRO A 132 8.80 0.35 -16.25
N TYR A 133 8.57 -0.74 -15.51
CA TYR A 133 8.34 -0.70 -14.07
C TYR A 133 8.89 -1.95 -13.39
N LEU A 134 9.00 -1.89 -12.07
CA LEU A 134 9.28 -3.06 -11.24
C LEU A 134 7.98 -3.56 -10.58
N VAL A 135 7.89 -4.87 -10.42
CA VAL A 135 6.83 -5.53 -9.63
C VAL A 135 7.41 -6.07 -8.31
N PRO A 136 6.59 -6.35 -7.29
CA PRO A 136 7.10 -6.87 -6.03
C PRO A 136 7.79 -8.24 -6.15
N GLY A 137 7.18 -9.19 -6.87
CA GLY A 137 7.67 -10.57 -7.01
C GLY A 137 6.58 -11.63 -6.77
N GLY A 138 6.80 -12.86 -7.25
CA GLY A 138 5.85 -13.97 -7.10
C GLY A 138 4.50 -13.73 -7.79
N ARG A 139 3.40 -13.92 -7.05
CA ARG A 139 2.01 -13.70 -7.52
C ARG A 139 1.71 -12.24 -7.88
N PHE A 140 2.51 -11.30 -7.38
CA PHE A 140 2.35 -9.87 -7.64
C PHE A 140 3.00 -9.51 -8.97
N ARG A 141 2.21 -9.63 -10.04
CA ARG A 141 2.65 -9.52 -11.44
C ARG A 141 2.38 -8.14 -12.05
N GLU A 142 1.88 -7.22 -11.25
CA GLU A 142 1.55 -5.83 -11.58
C GLU A 142 2.34 -4.86 -10.67
N ILE A 143 2.40 -3.58 -11.05
CA ILE A 143 2.96 -2.56 -10.17
C ILE A 143 2.02 -2.39 -8.96
N TYR A 144 2.58 -2.27 -7.75
CA TYR A 144 1.84 -1.91 -6.55
C TYR A 144 2.28 -0.53 -6.07
N TYR A 145 1.33 0.26 -5.57
CA TYR A 145 1.56 1.68 -5.30
C TYR A 145 2.62 1.90 -4.22
N TRP A 146 2.35 1.56 -2.96
CA TRP A 146 3.25 1.91 -1.87
C TRP A 146 4.55 1.06 -1.85
N ASP A 147 4.49 -0.20 -2.28
CA ASP A 147 5.65 -1.09 -2.49
C ASP A 147 6.72 -0.43 -3.35
N SER A 148 6.27 0.30 -4.37
CA SER A 148 7.15 0.94 -5.33
C SER A 148 8.00 2.02 -4.70
N TYR A 149 7.52 2.75 -3.68
CA TYR A 149 8.35 3.75 -3.01
C TYR A 149 9.55 3.09 -2.32
N PHE A 150 9.32 2.02 -1.57
CA PHE A 150 10.38 1.30 -0.88
C PHE A 150 11.34 0.61 -1.86
N THR A 151 10.82 0.13 -2.99
CA THR A 151 11.64 -0.37 -4.10
C THR A 151 12.51 0.75 -4.70
N MET A 152 11.95 1.95 -4.87
CA MET A 152 12.65 3.13 -5.41
C MET A 152 13.77 3.63 -4.50
N LEU A 153 13.69 3.42 -3.18
CA LEU A 153 14.83 3.65 -2.29
C LEU A 153 16.04 2.84 -2.73
N GLY A 154 15.84 1.56 -3.06
CA GLY A 154 16.92 0.70 -3.60
C GLY A 154 17.41 1.16 -4.97
N LEU A 155 16.50 1.57 -5.86
CA LEU A 155 16.88 2.07 -7.18
C LEU A 155 17.78 3.31 -7.08
N ARG A 156 17.48 4.23 -6.15
CA ARG A 156 18.31 5.40 -5.89
C ARG A 156 19.72 4.98 -5.45
N GLU A 157 19.80 4.05 -4.52
CA GLU A 157 21.07 3.51 -3.99
C GLU A 157 21.87 2.72 -5.01
N ALA A 158 21.20 2.11 -6.00
CA ALA A 158 21.80 1.44 -7.14
C ALA A 158 22.06 2.40 -8.34
N HIS A 159 21.86 3.70 -8.17
CA HIS A 159 21.99 4.74 -9.20
C HIS A 159 21.17 4.46 -10.48
N ARG A 160 20.04 3.74 -10.37
CA ARG A 160 19.11 3.44 -11.46
C ARG A 160 18.04 4.53 -11.59
N LEU A 161 18.49 5.77 -11.80
CA LEU A 161 17.63 6.95 -11.78
C LEU A 161 16.62 7.00 -12.95
N ASP A 162 16.93 6.35 -14.07
CA ASP A 162 16.05 6.16 -15.21
C ASP A 162 14.81 5.31 -14.87
N MET A 163 15.01 4.23 -14.12
CA MET A 163 13.93 3.37 -13.64
C MET A 163 13.09 4.10 -12.58
N LEU A 164 13.73 4.82 -11.66
CA LEU A 164 13.06 5.64 -10.66
C LEU A 164 12.15 6.70 -11.34
N ARG A 165 12.67 7.39 -12.38
CA ARG A 165 11.88 8.32 -13.21
C ARG A 165 10.74 7.62 -13.93
N SER A 166 10.99 6.44 -14.51
CA SER A 166 9.98 5.66 -15.23
C SER A 166 8.81 5.26 -14.35
N MET A 167 9.08 4.78 -13.13
CA MET A 167 8.03 4.43 -12.16
C MET A 167 7.23 5.67 -11.72
N THR A 168 7.91 6.81 -11.46
CA THR A 168 7.24 8.07 -11.11
C THR A 168 6.33 8.58 -12.25
N ASP A 169 6.80 8.49 -13.50
CA ASP A 169 6.01 8.87 -14.69
C ASP A 169 4.79 7.95 -14.89
N ASN A 170 4.93 6.65 -14.58
CA ASN A 170 3.83 5.69 -14.61
C ASN A 170 2.74 6.02 -13.57
N PHE A 171 3.13 6.36 -12.34
CA PHE A 171 2.15 6.79 -11.32
C PHE A 171 1.46 8.10 -11.69
N ALA A 172 2.23 9.06 -12.22
CA ALA A 172 1.65 10.28 -12.76
C ALA A 172 0.68 10.00 -13.92
N TYR A 173 0.96 8.99 -14.76
CA TYR A 173 0.05 8.53 -15.80
C TYR A 173 -1.24 7.93 -15.22
N LEU A 174 -1.15 7.04 -14.23
CA LEU A 174 -2.33 6.46 -13.57
C LEU A 174 -3.22 7.54 -12.94
N ILE A 175 -2.64 8.54 -12.28
CA ILE A 175 -3.38 9.69 -11.75
C ILE A 175 -4.13 10.43 -12.86
N ARG A 176 -3.47 10.71 -13.98
CA ARG A 176 -4.12 11.38 -15.12
C ARG A 176 -5.27 10.56 -15.71
N GLN A 177 -5.12 9.24 -15.82
CA GLN A 177 -6.12 8.37 -16.44
C GLN A 177 -7.32 8.11 -15.53
N TYR A 178 -7.07 7.85 -14.24
CA TYR A 178 -8.09 7.32 -13.33
C TYR A 178 -8.46 8.28 -12.18
N GLY A 179 -7.76 9.41 -12.07
CA GLY A 179 -7.93 10.39 -11.00
C GLY A 179 -7.18 10.06 -9.72
N PHE A 180 -6.56 8.89 -9.63
CA PHE A 180 -5.79 8.40 -8.48
C PHE A 180 -4.89 7.24 -8.90
N ILE A 181 -4.02 6.79 -7.99
CA ILE A 181 -3.21 5.59 -8.20
C ILE A 181 -3.97 4.38 -7.63
N PRO A 182 -4.41 3.41 -8.45
CA PRO A 182 -5.03 2.18 -7.96
C PRO A 182 -4.03 1.35 -7.14
N ASN A 183 -4.56 0.45 -6.28
CA ASN A 183 -3.74 -0.46 -5.46
C ASN A 183 -2.60 -1.11 -6.26
N GLY A 184 -2.96 -1.66 -7.43
CA GLY A 184 -2.03 -1.95 -8.52
C GLY A 184 -2.66 -1.68 -9.88
N ASN A 185 -1.91 -1.82 -10.98
CA ASN A 185 -2.41 -1.53 -12.33
C ASN A 185 -3.32 -2.64 -12.90
N ARG A 186 -4.41 -2.98 -12.18
CA ARG A 186 -5.44 -3.94 -12.60
C ARG A 186 -6.85 -3.34 -12.56
N THR A 187 -7.75 -3.77 -13.44
CA THR A 187 -9.13 -3.26 -13.51
C THR A 187 -9.88 -3.44 -12.19
N TYR A 188 -9.75 -4.60 -11.54
CA TYR A 188 -10.36 -4.91 -10.24
C TYR A 188 -9.77 -4.12 -9.05
N TYR A 189 -8.71 -3.33 -9.28
CA TYR A 189 -8.17 -2.36 -8.33
C TYR A 189 -8.62 -0.92 -8.57
N LEU A 190 -9.38 -0.61 -9.63
CA LEU A 190 -9.90 0.73 -9.92
C LEU A 190 -10.99 1.23 -8.94
N THR A 191 -11.25 0.46 -7.88
CA THR A 191 -12.16 0.83 -6.79
C THR A 191 -11.43 1.34 -5.55
N ARG A 192 -10.10 1.16 -5.45
CA ARG A 192 -9.30 1.59 -4.28
C ARG A 192 -7.87 1.98 -4.64
N SER A 193 -7.29 2.83 -3.80
CA SER A 193 -5.87 3.16 -3.84
C SER A 193 -5.08 2.25 -2.88
N GLN A 194 -3.92 2.73 -2.45
CA GLN A 194 -3.05 2.20 -1.42
C GLN A 194 -2.49 3.39 -0.59
N PRO A 195 -1.64 3.19 0.44
CA PRO A 195 -1.02 4.30 1.17
C PRO A 195 -0.35 5.32 0.22
N PRO A 196 -0.65 6.64 0.33
CA PRO A 196 -0.28 7.61 -0.71
C PRO A 196 1.17 8.08 -0.63
N PHE A 197 2.08 7.31 -1.24
CA PHE A 197 3.51 7.59 -1.27
C PHE A 197 4.00 8.40 -2.48
N PHE A 198 3.13 8.80 -3.42
CA PHE A 198 3.55 9.49 -4.65
C PHE A 198 4.24 10.83 -4.38
N SER A 199 3.81 11.60 -3.37
CA SER A 199 4.56 12.81 -2.95
C SER A 199 5.99 12.46 -2.53
N LEU A 200 6.18 11.38 -1.77
CA LEU A 200 7.51 10.93 -1.35
C LEU A 200 8.33 10.39 -2.54
N MET A 201 7.71 9.76 -3.53
CA MET A 201 8.37 9.36 -4.78
C MET A 201 8.86 10.58 -5.57
N VAL A 202 8.02 11.61 -5.66
CA VAL A 202 8.36 12.89 -6.31
C VAL A 202 9.49 13.60 -5.57
N GLU A 203 9.46 13.63 -4.24
CA GLU A 203 10.52 14.19 -3.39
C GLU A 203 11.84 13.42 -3.55
N LEU A 204 11.80 12.08 -3.52
CA LEU A 204 12.97 11.23 -3.74
C LEU A 204 13.67 11.58 -5.06
N LEU A 205 12.89 11.89 -6.08
CA LEU A 205 13.37 12.23 -7.41
C LEU A 205 13.80 13.69 -7.54
N ALA A 206 13.17 14.60 -6.80
CA ALA A 206 13.60 15.99 -6.67
C ALA A 206 14.95 16.11 -5.95
N HIS A 207 15.21 15.26 -4.95
CA HIS A 207 16.53 15.19 -4.30
C HIS A 207 17.66 14.89 -5.30
N GLU A 208 17.39 14.10 -6.34
CA GLU A 208 18.38 13.70 -7.35
C GLU A 208 18.45 14.66 -8.55
N GLN A 209 17.36 15.35 -8.89
CA GLN A 209 17.24 16.12 -10.14
C GLN A 209 16.81 17.59 -9.95
N GLY A 210 16.69 18.05 -8.70
CA GLY A 210 16.31 19.40 -8.32
C GLY A 210 14.81 19.65 -8.21
N ASP A 211 14.45 20.77 -7.58
CA ASP A 211 13.07 21.14 -7.23
C ASP A 211 12.15 21.39 -8.44
N SER A 212 12.69 21.52 -9.67
CA SER A 212 11.88 21.60 -10.89
C SER A 212 10.98 20.36 -11.07
N VAL A 213 11.38 19.22 -10.49
CA VAL A 213 10.59 17.99 -10.43
C VAL A 213 9.27 18.20 -9.68
N LEU A 214 9.26 18.99 -8.61
CA LEU A 214 8.05 19.27 -7.84
C LEU A 214 7.02 20.01 -8.69
N THR A 215 7.47 21.03 -9.45
CA THR A 215 6.63 21.77 -10.38
C THR A 215 6.12 20.87 -11.51
N ARG A 216 6.96 19.99 -12.05
CA ARG A 216 6.59 19.06 -13.12
C ARG A 216 5.43 18.14 -12.74
N TYR A 217 5.41 17.62 -11.51
CA TYR A 217 4.36 16.72 -11.03
C TYR A 217 3.26 17.40 -10.22
N GLN A 218 3.32 18.73 -10.05
CA GLN A 218 2.30 19.49 -9.32
C GLN A 218 0.87 19.14 -9.73
N PRO A 219 0.51 19.04 -11.03
CA PRO A 219 -0.86 18.70 -11.43
C PRO A 219 -1.32 17.35 -10.87
N GLN A 220 -0.43 16.35 -10.84
CA GLN A 220 -0.76 15.01 -10.33
C GLN A 220 -0.82 14.97 -8.81
N LEU A 221 0.05 15.71 -8.11
CA LEU A 221 -0.03 15.86 -6.65
C LEU A 221 -1.38 16.48 -6.23
N LEU A 222 -1.81 17.52 -6.93
CA LEU A 222 -3.11 18.17 -6.70
C LEU A 222 -4.29 17.23 -7.00
N GLN A 223 -4.21 16.47 -8.09
CA GLN A 223 -5.26 15.54 -8.50
C GLN A 223 -5.39 14.37 -7.51
N GLU A 224 -4.28 13.81 -7.04
CA GLU A 224 -4.30 12.79 -5.98
C GLU A 224 -4.87 13.34 -4.67
N TYR A 225 -4.49 14.56 -4.27
CA TYR A 225 -5.08 15.21 -3.10
C TYR A 225 -6.60 15.36 -3.23
N ALA A 226 -7.08 15.77 -4.41
CA ALA A 226 -8.51 15.87 -4.69
C ALA A 226 -9.23 14.52 -4.57
N TYR A 227 -8.60 13.41 -4.98
CA TYR A 227 -9.14 12.06 -4.75
C TYR A 227 -9.30 11.73 -3.27
N TRP A 228 -8.28 12.00 -2.45
CA TRP A 228 -8.32 11.75 -1.01
C TRP A 228 -9.33 12.64 -0.29
N MET A 229 -9.48 13.89 -0.72
CA MET A 229 -10.39 14.88 -0.13
C MET A 229 -11.79 14.91 -0.77
N ALA A 230 -12.10 13.99 -1.67
CA ALA A 230 -13.36 13.98 -2.42
C ALA A 230 -14.59 13.95 -1.48
N GLY A 231 -15.39 15.02 -1.52
CA GLY A 231 -16.61 15.20 -0.73
C GLY A 231 -16.44 15.97 0.59
N ALA A 232 -15.22 16.40 0.94
CA ALA A 232 -14.91 17.10 2.18
C ALA A 232 -15.78 18.36 2.43
N ASP A 233 -16.04 19.14 1.38
CA ASP A 233 -16.77 20.42 1.47
C ASP A 233 -18.24 20.23 1.86
N SER A 234 -18.82 19.08 1.54
CA SER A 234 -20.21 18.73 1.85
C SER A 234 -20.41 18.08 3.21
N LEU A 235 -19.32 17.69 3.90
CA LEU A 235 -19.41 16.96 5.17
C LEU A 235 -19.84 17.86 6.32
N ARG A 236 -20.82 17.40 7.11
CA ARG A 236 -21.12 17.96 8.43
C ARG A 236 -20.21 17.33 9.49
N PRO A 237 -20.02 17.97 10.67
CA PRO A 237 -19.26 17.37 11.76
C PRO A 237 -19.78 15.98 12.15
N ASN A 238 -18.85 15.09 12.51
CA ASN A 238 -19.10 13.68 12.85
C ASN A 238 -19.72 12.85 11.71
N GLN A 239 -19.35 13.17 10.47
CA GLN A 239 -19.75 12.40 9.28
C GLN A 239 -18.51 12.01 8.47
N ALA A 240 -18.68 10.97 7.66
CA ALA A 240 -17.68 10.51 6.72
C ALA A 240 -18.29 10.35 5.33
N THR A 241 -17.52 10.65 4.30
CA THR A 241 -17.86 10.36 2.91
C THR A 241 -16.60 9.89 2.22
N LYS A 242 -16.69 8.75 1.53
CA LYS A 242 -15.55 8.09 0.91
C LYS A 242 -14.37 8.00 1.91
N ARG A 243 -13.25 8.63 1.58
CA ARG A 243 -11.98 8.64 2.33
C ARG A 243 -11.85 9.78 3.33
N VAL A 244 -12.85 10.64 3.48
CA VAL A 244 -12.78 11.82 4.36
C VAL A 244 -13.71 11.63 5.55
N VAL A 245 -13.21 11.99 6.74
CA VAL A 245 -13.99 12.08 7.97
C VAL A 245 -13.87 13.49 8.51
N ARG A 246 -15.01 14.15 8.76
CA ARG A 246 -15.05 15.41 9.50
C ARG A 246 -15.35 15.09 10.96
N LEU A 247 -14.39 15.33 11.84
CA LEU A 247 -14.50 15.07 13.27
C LEU A 247 -15.42 16.11 13.95
N ARG A 248 -15.79 15.86 15.22
CA ARG A 248 -16.70 16.76 15.97
C ARG A 248 -16.19 18.19 16.09
N GLY A 249 -14.88 18.39 16.22
CA GLY A 249 -14.25 19.72 16.25
C GLY A 249 -14.18 20.40 14.88
N GLY A 250 -14.69 19.76 13.82
CA GLY A 250 -14.67 20.28 12.45
C GLY A 250 -13.38 19.96 11.69
N GLU A 251 -12.38 19.36 12.34
CA GLU A 251 -11.14 18.95 11.69
C GLU A 251 -11.41 17.82 10.66
N LEU A 252 -10.67 17.86 9.56
CA LEU A 252 -10.74 16.84 8.52
C LEU A 252 -9.53 15.92 8.65
N LEU A 253 -9.79 14.63 8.75
CA LEU A 253 -8.81 13.56 8.60
C LEU A 253 -9.34 12.55 7.58
N ASN A 254 -8.50 11.60 7.21
CA ASN A 254 -8.83 10.61 6.19
C ASN A 254 -8.86 9.20 6.75
N ARG A 255 -9.60 8.34 6.06
CA ARG A 255 -9.69 6.89 6.28
C ARG A 255 -9.46 6.14 4.98
N TYR A 256 -9.04 4.88 5.08
CA TYR A 256 -9.07 4.00 3.92
C TYR A 256 -10.51 3.64 3.56
N TRP A 257 -10.77 3.56 2.26
CA TRP A 257 -12.10 3.31 1.69
C TRP A 257 -11.97 2.82 0.25
N ASP A 258 -12.66 1.73 -0.07
CA ASP A 258 -12.86 1.23 -1.44
C ASP A 258 -14.25 1.66 -1.92
N SER A 259 -14.46 1.97 -3.20
CA SER A 259 -15.75 2.39 -3.77
C SER A 259 -16.74 1.24 -4.02
N SER A 260 -16.28 -0.01 -4.03
CA SER A 260 -17.08 -1.23 -4.08
C SER A 260 -17.41 -1.78 -2.68
N SER A 261 -18.56 -2.43 -2.57
CA SER A 261 -19.02 -3.20 -1.39
C SER A 261 -19.32 -4.65 -1.76
N GLU A 262 -18.68 -5.16 -2.81
CA GLU A 262 -18.76 -6.55 -3.26
C GLU A 262 -17.53 -7.34 -2.80
N PRO A 263 -17.50 -8.68 -2.82
CA PRO A 263 -16.27 -9.44 -2.55
C PRO A 263 -15.12 -9.02 -3.49
N ARG A 264 -13.88 -8.99 -3.00
CA ARG A 264 -12.66 -8.77 -3.82
C ARG A 264 -12.59 -9.81 -4.93
N GLU A 265 -12.27 -9.40 -6.15
CA GLU A 265 -12.28 -10.36 -7.26
C GLU A 265 -11.08 -11.30 -7.19
N GLU A 266 -9.95 -10.81 -6.69
CA GLU A 266 -8.71 -11.55 -6.51
C GLU A 266 -8.69 -12.48 -5.29
N SER A 267 -9.70 -12.37 -4.41
CA SER A 267 -9.87 -13.16 -3.17
C SER A 267 -11.37 -13.43 -2.92
N TYR A 268 -12.10 -13.80 -3.97
CA TYR A 268 -13.56 -13.82 -3.98
C TYR A 268 -14.13 -14.89 -3.06
N ALA A 269 -13.61 -16.11 -3.16
CA ALA A 269 -14.04 -17.22 -2.31
C ALA A 269 -13.74 -16.94 -0.82
N GLU A 270 -12.58 -16.35 -0.53
CA GLU A 270 -12.16 -15.98 0.82
C GLU A 270 -13.10 -14.94 1.43
N ASP A 271 -13.39 -13.85 0.70
CA ASP A 271 -14.30 -12.80 1.17
C ASP A 271 -15.72 -13.36 1.41
N VAL A 272 -16.24 -14.18 0.49
CA VAL A 272 -17.56 -14.83 0.64
C VAL A 272 -17.58 -15.75 1.88
N ALA A 273 -16.53 -16.53 2.11
CA ALA A 273 -16.42 -17.39 3.29
C ALA A 273 -16.40 -16.59 4.60
N VAL A 274 -15.69 -15.46 4.64
CA VAL A 274 -15.70 -14.57 5.82
C VAL A 274 -17.10 -14.02 6.07
N ALA A 275 -17.83 -13.63 5.02
CA ALA A 275 -19.19 -13.12 5.14
C ALA A 275 -20.17 -14.14 5.72
N GLN A 276 -20.00 -15.44 5.42
CA GLN A 276 -20.81 -16.51 6.01
C GLN A 276 -20.63 -16.64 7.53
N THR A 277 -19.52 -16.15 8.08
CA THR A 277 -19.21 -16.18 9.53
C THR A 277 -19.55 -14.87 10.25
N SER A 278 -20.15 -13.89 9.55
CA SER A 278 -20.47 -12.57 10.10
C SER A 278 -21.97 -12.36 10.19
N ASN A 279 -22.41 -11.74 11.29
CA ASN A 279 -23.80 -11.28 11.45
C ASN A 279 -24.02 -9.85 10.90
N ARG A 280 -23.00 -9.25 10.27
CA ARG A 280 -23.08 -7.90 9.71
C ARG A 280 -23.65 -7.93 8.29
N PRO A 281 -24.27 -6.83 7.81
CA PRO A 281 -24.60 -6.70 6.40
C PRO A 281 -23.36 -6.97 5.54
N SER A 282 -23.43 -7.94 4.61
CA SER A 282 -22.26 -8.38 3.84
C SER A 282 -21.59 -7.23 3.08
N ALA A 283 -22.38 -6.29 2.56
CA ALA A 283 -21.88 -5.10 1.87
C ALA A 283 -20.97 -4.22 2.76
N GLU A 284 -21.28 -4.09 4.05
CA GLU A 284 -20.43 -3.35 4.99
C GLU A 284 -19.13 -4.11 5.29
N LEU A 285 -19.23 -5.42 5.49
CA LEU A 285 -18.07 -6.28 5.71
C LEU A 285 -17.11 -6.26 4.51
N TYR A 286 -17.63 -6.44 3.30
CA TYR A 286 -16.83 -6.39 2.06
C TYR A 286 -16.18 -5.02 1.89
N ARG A 287 -16.88 -3.93 2.23
CA ARG A 287 -16.30 -2.58 2.22
C ARG A 287 -15.10 -2.48 3.18
N ASP A 288 -15.19 -3.05 4.38
CA ASP A 288 -14.11 -3.03 5.37
C ASP A 288 -12.93 -3.93 4.98
N LEU A 289 -13.19 -5.11 4.40
CA LEU A 289 -12.17 -6.00 3.84
C LEU A 289 -11.38 -5.29 2.73
N ARG A 290 -12.10 -4.70 1.77
CA ARG A 290 -11.49 -3.92 0.68
C ARG A 290 -10.76 -2.67 1.17
N ALA A 291 -11.30 -1.98 2.18
CA ALA A 291 -10.62 -0.84 2.78
C ALA A 291 -9.33 -1.26 3.50
N ALA A 292 -9.26 -2.47 4.07
CA ALA A 292 -8.01 -3.00 4.62
C ALA A 292 -6.99 -3.31 3.51
N ALA A 293 -7.42 -3.87 2.37
CA ALA A 293 -6.54 -3.98 1.20
C ALA A 293 -6.07 -2.61 0.68
N ALA A 294 -6.93 -1.59 0.73
CA ALA A 294 -6.56 -0.20 0.41
C ALA A 294 -5.58 0.41 1.43
N SER A 295 -5.49 -0.14 2.64
CA SER A 295 -4.51 0.28 3.64
C SER A 295 -3.13 -0.33 3.45
N GLY A 296 -3.02 -1.37 2.61
CA GLY A 296 -1.84 -2.22 2.52
C GLY A 296 -1.68 -3.21 3.68
N TRP A 297 -2.56 -3.18 4.69
CA TRP A 297 -2.54 -4.05 5.88
C TRP A 297 -3.71 -5.05 5.89
N ASP A 298 -3.86 -5.82 4.82
CA ASP A 298 -4.83 -6.90 4.66
C ASP A 298 -4.23 -8.26 5.08
N PHE A 299 -4.53 -8.83 6.24
CA PHE A 299 -5.30 -8.25 7.34
C PHE A 299 -4.49 -8.16 8.62
N SER A 300 -5.05 -7.44 9.59
CA SER A 300 -4.45 -7.14 10.88
C SER A 300 -5.53 -6.94 11.93
N THR A 301 -5.24 -7.35 13.17
CA THR A 301 -6.03 -7.00 14.36
C THR A 301 -6.14 -5.49 14.58
N ARG A 302 -5.26 -4.68 13.95
CA ARG A 302 -5.39 -3.23 13.85
C ARG A 302 -6.80 -2.77 13.48
N TRP A 303 -7.48 -3.54 12.63
CA TRP A 303 -8.80 -3.19 12.08
C TRP A 303 -9.95 -3.89 12.80
N PHE A 304 -9.67 -4.83 13.71
CA PHE A 304 -10.69 -5.69 14.28
C PHE A 304 -11.35 -5.02 15.49
N SER A 305 -12.62 -5.32 15.68
CA SER A 305 -13.27 -5.05 16.96
C SER A 305 -12.66 -5.94 18.07
N PRO A 306 -13.01 -5.73 19.35
CA PRO A 306 -12.57 -6.59 20.45
C PRO A 306 -12.87 -8.09 20.27
N ALA A 307 -13.79 -8.47 19.37
CA ALA A 307 -14.05 -9.86 19.03
C ALA A 307 -12.82 -10.57 18.38
N GLY A 308 -11.86 -9.83 17.83
CA GLY A 308 -10.57 -10.37 17.41
C GLY A 308 -10.59 -11.26 16.15
N THR A 309 -11.72 -11.38 15.46
CA THR A 309 -11.86 -12.17 14.23
C THR A 309 -11.88 -11.29 12.98
N LEU A 310 -11.53 -11.87 11.83
CA LEU A 310 -11.61 -11.18 10.53
C LEU A 310 -13.05 -10.76 10.19
N SER A 311 -14.07 -11.55 10.54
CA SER A 311 -15.48 -11.17 10.39
C SER A 311 -15.91 -9.95 11.20
N SER A 312 -15.06 -9.52 12.14
CA SER A 312 -15.25 -8.36 13.00
C SER A 312 -14.48 -7.10 12.55
N ILE A 313 -13.85 -7.15 11.36
CA ILE A 313 -13.08 -6.05 10.76
C ILE A 313 -13.92 -4.78 10.56
N ARG A 314 -13.43 -3.61 10.95
CA ARG A 314 -14.16 -2.32 10.86
C ARG A 314 -13.26 -1.19 10.34
N THR A 315 -12.49 -1.46 9.29
CA THR A 315 -11.47 -0.56 8.75
C THR A 315 -11.99 0.86 8.50
N THR A 316 -13.19 1.00 7.95
CA THR A 316 -13.78 2.31 7.62
C THR A 316 -14.27 3.10 8.85
N ALA A 317 -14.33 2.47 10.03
CA ALA A 317 -14.58 3.15 11.30
C ALA A 317 -13.30 3.76 11.91
N ILE A 318 -12.13 3.48 11.32
CA ILE A 318 -10.82 3.86 11.85
C ILE A 318 -10.23 4.99 10.99
N ILE A 319 -9.72 6.02 11.65
CA ILE A 319 -8.85 7.06 11.10
C ILE A 319 -7.40 6.60 11.32
N PRO A 320 -6.70 6.16 10.26
CA PRO A 320 -5.36 5.59 10.39
C PRO A 320 -4.31 6.69 10.59
N VAL A 321 -3.42 6.52 11.57
CA VAL A 321 -2.37 7.52 11.84
C VAL A 321 -1.36 7.63 10.70
N ASP A 322 -1.00 6.51 10.09
CA ASP A 322 -0.09 6.42 8.95
C ASP A 322 -0.62 7.16 7.71
N LEU A 323 -1.88 6.93 7.33
CA LEU A 323 -2.52 7.62 6.19
C LEU A 323 -2.48 9.13 6.38
N ASN A 324 -2.78 9.61 7.58
CA ASN A 324 -2.85 11.05 7.82
C ASN A 324 -1.47 11.70 7.87
N CYS A 325 -0.43 10.99 8.31
CA CYS A 325 0.95 11.43 8.14
C CYS A 325 1.37 11.50 6.66
N LEU A 326 0.97 10.54 5.82
CA LEU A 326 1.27 10.57 4.39
C LEU A 326 0.56 11.73 3.68
N LEU A 327 -0.69 12.03 4.05
CA LEU A 327 -1.42 13.18 3.50
C LEU A 327 -0.87 14.52 4.00
N LEU A 328 -0.28 14.56 5.20
CA LEU A 328 0.47 15.72 5.67
C LEU A 328 1.69 15.96 4.76
N ALA A 329 2.45 14.91 4.45
CA ALA A 329 3.58 15.00 3.52
C ALA A 329 3.12 15.47 2.12
N LEU A 330 2.00 14.93 1.61
CA LEU A 330 1.41 15.39 0.36
C LEU A 330 1.08 16.89 0.39
N GLU A 331 0.42 17.39 1.44
CA GLU A 331 0.11 18.83 1.59
C GLU A 331 1.38 19.69 1.64
N GLN A 332 2.44 19.22 2.30
CA GLN A 332 3.75 19.90 2.37
C GLN A 332 4.46 19.92 1.01
N THR A 333 4.50 18.80 0.29
CA THR A 333 5.09 18.71 -1.04
C THR A 333 4.33 19.57 -2.05
N ILE A 334 2.99 19.60 -1.98
CA ILE A 334 2.19 20.52 -2.81
C ILE A 334 2.55 21.97 -2.49
N ALA A 335 2.67 22.36 -1.22
CA ALA A 335 3.07 23.71 -0.85
C ALA A 335 4.42 24.10 -1.48
N ARG A 336 5.42 23.20 -1.43
CA ARG A 336 6.74 23.41 -2.04
C ARG A 336 6.70 23.52 -3.56
N SER A 337 5.81 22.77 -4.22
CA SER A 337 5.65 22.84 -5.68
C SER A 337 5.19 24.23 -6.17
N PHE A 338 4.57 25.05 -5.30
CA PHE A 338 4.17 26.43 -5.58
C PHE A 338 5.27 27.45 -5.24
N ALA A 339 6.56 27.12 -5.37
CA ALA A 339 7.67 28.00 -5.02
C ALA A 339 7.59 29.41 -5.66
N GLN A 340 7.06 29.50 -6.89
CA GLN A 340 6.86 30.76 -7.63
C GLN A 340 5.50 31.44 -7.37
N GLN A 341 4.65 30.85 -6.52
CA GLN A 341 3.31 31.34 -6.18
C GLN A 341 3.09 31.34 -4.65
N PRO A 342 3.68 32.30 -3.92
CA PRO A 342 3.70 32.29 -2.45
C PRO A 342 2.32 32.30 -1.79
N SER A 343 1.32 32.93 -2.43
CA SER A 343 -0.07 32.94 -1.93
C SER A 343 -0.68 31.54 -1.96
N ALA A 344 -0.52 30.81 -3.06
CA ALA A 344 -0.96 29.42 -3.19
C ALA A 344 -0.21 28.50 -2.21
N ALA A 345 1.12 28.66 -2.10
CA ALA A 345 1.92 27.89 -1.16
C ALA A 345 1.43 28.05 0.30
N ARG A 346 1.08 29.27 0.72
CA ARG A 346 0.56 29.56 2.08
C ARG A 346 -0.75 28.84 2.38
N VAL A 347 -1.64 28.69 1.40
CA VAL A 347 -2.90 27.93 1.58
C VAL A 347 -2.61 26.47 1.92
N TRP A 348 -1.68 25.85 1.21
CA TRP A 348 -1.27 24.46 1.45
C TRP A 348 -0.50 24.27 2.75
N GLN A 349 0.36 25.22 3.12
CA GLN A 349 1.00 25.25 4.43
C GLN A 349 -0.02 25.31 5.56
N GLN A 350 -1.12 26.07 5.39
CA GLN A 350 -2.17 26.14 6.38
C GLN A 350 -2.94 24.82 6.51
N ARG A 351 -3.22 24.13 5.39
CA ARG A 351 -3.83 22.79 5.40
C ARG A 351 -2.94 21.78 6.12
N ALA A 352 -1.64 21.75 5.80
CA ALA A 352 -0.66 20.92 6.49
C ALA A 352 -0.63 21.20 8.00
N LYS A 353 -0.63 22.48 8.42
CA LYS A 353 -0.69 22.86 9.85
C LYS A 353 -1.97 22.36 10.53
N GLN A 354 -3.12 22.45 9.87
CA GLN A 354 -4.38 21.95 10.40
C GLN A 354 -4.36 20.44 10.58
N ARG A 355 -3.88 19.69 9.57
CA ARG A 355 -3.75 18.23 9.65
C ARG A 355 -2.77 17.79 10.73
N HIS A 356 -1.60 18.43 10.82
CA HIS A 356 -0.63 18.18 11.88
C HIS A 356 -1.27 18.31 13.27
N ARG A 357 -2.02 19.39 13.52
CA ARG A 357 -2.73 19.59 14.80
C ARG A 357 -3.80 18.53 15.04
N ALA A 358 -4.53 18.11 14.00
CA ALA A 358 -5.53 17.07 14.11
C ALA A 358 -4.89 15.69 14.43
N ILE A 359 -3.78 15.32 13.79
CA ILE A 359 -3.04 14.09 14.12
C ILE A 359 -2.60 14.12 15.59
N GLN A 360 -1.99 15.23 16.03
CA GLN A 360 -1.57 15.39 17.42
C GLN A 360 -2.72 15.28 18.42
N ARG A 361 -3.91 15.80 18.06
CA ARG A 361 -5.10 15.77 18.92
C ARG A 361 -5.73 14.38 19.02
N TYR A 362 -5.89 13.69 17.89
CA TYR A 362 -6.72 12.49 17.82
C TYR A 362 -5.93 11.19 17.83
N CYS A 363 -4.68 11.21 17.39
CA CYS A 363 -3.86 10.00 17.27
C CYS A 363 -2.83 9.84 18.41
N TRP A 364 -2.57 10.87 19.23
CA TRP A 364 -1.71 10.69 20.41
C TRP A 364 -2.52 10.16 21.60
N ASN A 365 -2.25 8.93 22.01
CA ASN A 365 -2.84 8.35 23.22
C ASN A 365 -1.92 8.60 24.42
N LYS A 366 -2.27 9.58 25.26
CA LYS A 366 -1.50 9.94 26.46
C LYS A 366 -1.39 8.78 27.47
N GLN A 367 -2.43 7.96 27.63
CA GLN A 367 -2.43 6.87 28.61
C GLN A 367 -1.47 5.75 28.20
N GLN A 368 -1.37 5.49 26.90
CA GLN A 368 -0.46 4.48 26.35
C GLN A 368 0.92 5.04 26.01
N ALA A 369 1.12 6.35 26.11
CA ALA A 369 2.30 7.07 25.64
C ALA A 369 2.71 6.66 24.20
N TRP A 370 1.70 6.51 23.33
CA TRP A 370 1.86 5.94 22.00
C TRP A 370 0.93 6.62 20.98
N PHE A 371 1.35 6.69 19.72
CA PHE A 371 0.47 7.10 18.64
C PHE A 371 -0.38 5.93 18.14
N THR A 372 -1.69 6.06 18.20
CA THR A 372 -2.66 5.05 17.78
C THR A 372 -3.51 5.58 16.64
N ASP A 373 -4.22 4.69 15.96
CA ASP A 373 -5.35 5.10 15.13
C ASP A 373 -6.49 5.66 16.01
N TYR A 374 -7.48 6.30 15.40
CA TYR A 374 -8.64 6.83 16.10
C TYR A 374 -9.94 6.23 15.55
N ASN A 375 -10.75 5.61 16.41
CA ASN A 375 -12.08 5.16 16.03
C ASN A 375 -13.03 6.36 16.05
N TRP A 376 -13.41 6.88 14.89
CA TRP A 376 -14.20 8.11 14.80
C TRP A 376 -15.67 7.91 15.14
N GLN A 377 -16.17 6.68 15.05
CA GLN A 377 -17.56 6.34 15.42
C GLN A 377 -17.71 6.22 16.94
N GLN A 378 -16.76 5.54 17.59
CA GLN A 378 -16.73 5.37 19.05
C GLN A 378 -16.05 6.52 19.78
N GLN A 379 -15.35 7.38 19.05
CA GLN A 379 -14.69 8.59 19.54
C GLN A 379 -13.57 8.34 20.55
N GLN A 380 -12.84 7.25 20.33
CA GLN A 380 -11.77 6.82 21.22
C GLN A 380 -10.55 6.35 20.41
N PRO A 381 -9.35 6.39 21.00
CA PRO A 381 -8.18 5.73 20.45
C PRO A 381 -8.47 4.27 20.11
N ALA A 382 -7.91 3.77 19.01
CA ALA A 382 -7.93 2.35 18.71
C ALA A 382 -7.17 1.57 19.79
N ALA A 383 -7.66 0.37 20.13
CA ALA A 383 -7.15 -0.40 21.26
C ALA A 383 -5.75 -1.01 21.01
N VAL A 384 -5.45 -1.37 19.76
CA VAL A 384 -4.23 -2.09 19.41
C VAL A 384 -3.09 -1.12 19.14
N ARG A 385 -1.98 -1.26 19.87
CA ARG A 385 -0.72 -0.61 19.52
C ARG A 385 -0.11 -1.34 18.32
N THR A 386 0.15 -0.59 17.25
CA THR A 386 0.75 -1.10 16.02
C THR A 386 1.97 -0.28 15.65
N LEU A 387 2.78 -0.82 14.76
CA LEU A 387 3.97 -0.13 14.25
C LEU A 387 3.61 1.08 13.36
N ALA A 388 2.33 1.28 12.99
CA ALA A 388 1.89 2.55 12.38
C ALA A 388 2.12 3.75 13.31
N GLY A 389 2.22 3.55 14.62
CA GLY A 389 2.54 4.58 15.61
C GLY A 389 3.91 5.24 15.44
N VAL A 390 4.78 4.71 14.56
CA VAL A 390 6.07 5.35 14.23
C VAL A 390 5.96 6.41 13.13
N PHE A 391 4.87 6.42 12.34
CA PHE A 391 4.71 7.38 11.24
C PHE A 391 4.77 8.84 11.72
N PRO A 392 4.15 9.21 12.87
CA PRO A 392 4.32 10.55 13.43
C PRO A 392 5.78 10.95 13.73
N LEU A 393 6.69 10.00 13.96
CA LEU A 393 8.12 10.28 14.08
C LEU A 393 8.75 10.45 12.69
N SER A 394 8.44 9.56 11.74
CA SER A 394 8.98 9.63 10.37
C SER A 394 8.60 10.92 9.63
N PHE A 395 7.45 11.51 9.98
CA PHE A 395 6.91 12.71 9.35
C PHE A 395 6.98 13.97 10.24
N HIS A 396 7.82 13.97 11.27
CA HIS A 396 8.06 15.10 12.17
C HIS A 396 6.79 15.69 12.82
N VAL A 397 5.81 14.83 13.13
CA VAL A 397 4.58 15.23 13.83
C VAL A 397 4.79 15.19 15.35
N ALA A 398 5.53 14.20 15.84
CA ALA A 398 5.75 14.00 17.27
C ALA A 398 6.53 15.16 17.91
N THR A 399 6.30 15.41 19.20
CA THR A 399 7.26 16.19 20.00
C THR A 399 8.46 15.31 20.39
N PRO A 400 9.61 15.89 20.79
CA PRO A 400 10.73 15.11 21.32
C PRO A 400 10.35 14.16 22.46
N ASP A 401 9.51 14.58 23.41
CA ASP A 401 9.07 13.72 24.53
C ASP A 401 8.18 12.56 24.06
N GLN A 402 7.30 12.82 23.09
CA GLN A 402 6.48 11.77 22.48
C GLN A 402 7.36 10.77 21.72
N ALA A 403 8.35 11.25 20.97
CA ALA A 403 9.28 10.40 20.24
C ALA A 403 10.10 9.50 21.19
N LYS A 404 10.59 10.06 22.30
CA LYS A 404 11.27 9.30 23.36
C LYS A 404 10.37 8.22 23.96
N SER A 405 9.11 8.55 24.23
CA SER A 405 8.13 7.58 24.75
C SER A 405 7.86 6.45 23.76
N VAL A 406 7.72 6.79 22.47
CA VAL A 406 7.56 5.80 21.39
C VAL A 406 8.82 4.94 21.26
N ALA A 407 10.02 5.52 21.34
CA ALA A 407 11.27 4.76 21.32
C ALA A 407 11.37 3.75 22.46
N GLN A 408 11.00 4.16 23.69
CA GLN A 408 10.94 3.26 24.84
C GLN A 408 9.95 2.11 24.60
N GLY A 409 8.74 2.42 24.12
CA GLY A 409 7.73 1.40 23.81
C GLY A 409 8.14 0.47 22.65
N LEU A 410 8.88 0.97 21.65
CA LEU A 410 9.46 0.15 20.59
C LEU A 410 10.48 -0.84 21.17
N GLN A 411 11.37 -0.36 22.03
CA GLN A 411 12.41 -1.17 22.65
C GLN A 411 11.84 -2.25 23.58
N SER A 412 10.83 -1.92 24.40
CA SER A 412 10.25 -2.87 25.34
C SER A 412 9.31 -3.87 24.66
N ASP A 413 8.44 -3.41 23.76
CA ASP A 413 7.27 -4.19 23.38
C ASP A 413 7.36 -4.77 21.97
N PHE A 414 8.02 -4.06 21.05
CA PHE A 414 8.03 -4.41 19.61
C PHE A 414 9.35 -5.03 19.15
N LEU A 415 10.48 -4.64 19.74
CA LEU A 415 11.79 -5.10 19.33
C LEU A 415 12.00 -6.57 19.68
N ARG A 416 12.38 -7.36 18.67
CA ARG A 416 12.72 -8.79 18.76
C ARG A 416 14.01 -9.05 18.01
N ASP A 417 14.51 -10.29 18.03
CA ASP A 417 15.83 -10.64 17.50
C ASP A 417 16.00 -10.36 16.00
N GLY A 418 14.88 -10.39 15.28
CA GLY A 418 14.82 -10.13 13.84
C GLY A 418 14.47 -8.71 13.43
N GLY A 419 14.08 -7.81 14.35
CA GLY A 419 13.55 -6.48 14.03
C GLY A 419 12.33 -6.12 14.87
N LEU A 420 11.51 -5.19 14.38
CA LEU A 420 10.31 -4.70 15.06
C LEU A 420 9.07 -5.46 14.57
N LEU A 421 8.26 -5.94 15.51
CA LEU A 421 6.96 -6.55 15.23
C LEU A 421 5.99 -5.56 14.57
N THR A 422 5.05 -6.08 13.78
CA THR A 422 3.97 -5.27 13.19
C THR A 422 2.94 -4.85 14.24
N THR A 423 2.52 -5.80 15.06
CA THR A 423 1.70 -5.64 16.27
C THR A 423 2.19 -6.62 17.33
N GLN A 424 1.66 -6.56 18.54
CA GLN A 424 1.96 -7.57 19.57
C GLN A 424 1.03 -8.80 19.52
N ASN A 425 -0.03 -8.74 18.70
CA ASN A 425 -1.08 -9.74 18.67
C ASN A 425 -0.70 -10.90 17.76
N LYS A 426 -0.85 -12.15 18.25
CA LYS A 426 -0.64 -13.37 17.45
C LYS A 426 -1.96 -13.88 16.89
N SER A 427 -2.45 -13.24 15.84
CA SER A 427 -3.81 -13.47 15.30
C SER A 427 -3.89 -14.51 14.19
N GLY A 428 -2.74 -14.92 13.63
CA GLY A 428 -2.67 -15.70 12.39
C GLY A 428 -2.83 -14.85 11.12
N GLN A 429 -3.13 -13.55 11.26
CA GLN A 429 -3.12 -12.60 10.15
C GLN A 429 -1.70 -12.15 9.80
N GLN A 430 -1.47 -11.76 8.56
CA GLN A 430 -0.12 -11.49 8.08
C GLN A 430 0.48 -10.16 8.59
N TRP A 431 -0.35 -9.15 8.86
CA TRP A 431 0.08 -7.85 9.41
C TRP A 431 -0.06 -7.81 10.94
N ASP A 432 0.43 -8.86 11.60
CA ASP A 432 0.40 -9.05 13.06
C ASP A 432 1.65 -9.86 13.51
N ALA A 433 1.85 -10.03 14.81
CA ALA A 433 2.92 -10.89 15.30
C ALA A 433 2.75 -12.34 14.79
N PRO A 434 3.84 -13.05 14.44
CA PRO A 434 5.24 -12.69 14.66
C PRO A 434 5.90 -11.94 13.49
N ASN A 435 5.11 -11.49 12.51
CA ASN A 435 5.64 -10.97 11.26
C ASN A 435 6.13 -9.52 11.40
N ALA A 436 7.15 -9.22 10.59
CA ALA A 436 7.66 -7.88 10.34
C ALA A 436 7.83 -7.65 8.84
N TRP A 437 7.67 -6.39 8.45
CA TRP A 437 7.64 -5.96 7.05
C TRP A 437 8.66 -4.85 6.82
N ALA A 438 9.42 -4.96 5.72
CA ALA A 438 10.51 -4.03 5.40
C ALA A 438 10.08 -2.54 5.41
N PRO A 439 8.90 -2.16 4.85
CA PRO A 439 8.38 -0.79 4.94
C PRO A 439 8.34 -0.25 6.37
N LEU A 440 7.83 -1.04 7.31
CA LEU A 440 7.63 -0.58 8.67
C LEU A 440 8.95 -0.50 9.45
N GLN A 441 9.91 -1.37 9.13
CA GLN A 441 11.27 -1.25 9.65
C GLN A 441 11.90 0.07 9.19
N TYR A 442 11.80 0.37 7.90
CA TYR A 442 12.33 1.61 7.34
C TYR A 442 11.69 2.84 8.00
N MET A 443 10.36 2.88 8.11
CA MET A 443 9.65 4.00 8.73
C MET A 443 10.07 4.19 10.19
N ALA A 444 10.19 3.10 10.97
CA ALA A 444 10.65 3.17 12.35
C ALA A 444 12.10 3.69 12.46
N ILE A 445 13.01 3.19 11.62
CA ILE A 445 14.42 3.61 11.61
C ILE A 445 14.54 5.10 11.27
N GLN A 446 13.84 5.57 10.22
CA GLN A 446 13.82 7.00 9.86
C GLN A 446 13.21 7.84 10.98
N GLY A 447 12.09 7.41 11.55
CA GLY A 447 11.43 8.11 12.65
C GLY A 447 12.33 8.23 13.89
N LEU A 448 13.01 7.16 14.28
CA LEU A 448 13.96 7.20 15.40
C LEU A 448 15.14 8.15 15.11
N ARG A 449 15.69 8.10 13.90
CA ARG A 449 16.81 8.98 13.48
C ARG A 449 16.42 10.46 13.46
N ASN A 450 15.20 10.77 13.02
CA ASN A 450 14.64 12.14 13.01
C ASN A 450 14.58 12.79 14.41
N TYR A 451 14.58 11.99 15.47
CA TYR A 451 14.50 12.43 16.87
C TYR A 451 15.74 12.03 17.69
N HIS A 452 16.85 11.70 17.02
CA HIS A 452 18.13 11.36 17.64
C HIS A 452 18.12 10.11 18.55
N GLU A 453 17.13 9.23 18.39
CA GLU A 453 17.07 7.90 19.04
C GLU A 453 17.93 6.88 18.27
N THR A 454 19.18 7.26 17.98
CA THR A 454 20.07 6.59 17.02
C THR A 454 20.49 5.20 17.47
N THR A 455 20.76 5.00 18.77
CA THR A 455 21.15 3.69 19.31
C THR A 455 20.08 2.62 19.07
N LEU A 456 18.81 2.96 19.27
CA LEU A 456 17.71 2.05 19.00
C LEU A 456 17.55 1.83 17.49
N ALA A 457 17.64 2.90 16.69
CA ALA A 457 17.58 2.80 15.23
C ALA A 457 18.65 1.82 14.69
N ASP A 458 19.89 1.96 15.14
CA ASP A 458 21.00 1.12 14.69
C ASP A 458 20.84 -0.33 15.17
N THR A 459 20.28 -0.54 16.36
CA THR A 459 19.92 -1.89 16.83
C THR A 459 18.91 -2.55 15.89
N VAL A 460 17.86 -1.82 15.48
CA VAL A 460 16.85 -2.31 14.54
C VAL A 460 17.50 -2.64 13.19
N VAL A 461 18.34 -1.75 12.67
CA VAL A 461 19.09 -1.93 11.42
C VAL A 461 19.93 -3.23 11.49
N GLN A 462 20.74 -3.39 12.53
CA GLN A 462 21.62 -4.56 12.68
C GLN A 462 20.83 -5.87 12.73
N ARG A 463 19.73 -5.90 13.50
CA ARG A 463 18.88 -7.10 13.62
C ARG A 463 18.18 -7.45 12.30
N TRP A 464 17.63 -6.45 11.63
CA TRP A 464 16.95 -6.63 10.35
C TRP A 464 17.92 -7.11 9.26
N VAL A 465 19.06 -6.41 9.08
CA VAL A 465 20.08 -6.78 8.09
C VAL A 465 20.62 -8.18 8.34
N ARG A 466 20.89 -8.54 9.60
CA ARG A 466 21.36 -9.88 9.97
C ARG A 466 20.35 -10.96 9.61
N LEU A 467 19.06 -10.75 9.91
CA LEU A 467 18.00 -11.69 9.57
C LEU A 467 17.90 -11.89 8.05
N ASN A 468 17.81 -10.80 7.30
CA ASN A 468 17.71 -10.84 5.83
C ASN A 468 18.92 -11.54 5.22
N THR A 469 20.12 -11.22 5.68
CA THR A 469 21.38 -11.83 5.21
C THR A 469 21.41 -13.34 5.50
N ARG A 470 21.01 -13.76 6.70
CA ARG A 470 20.97 -15.19 7.06
C ARG A 470 19.98 -15.96 6.18
N VAL A 471 18.77 -15.43 6.01
CA VAL A 471 17.74 -16.06 5.16
C VAL A 471 18.23 -16.15 3.71
N PHE A 472 18.85 -15.10 3.18
CA PHE A 472 19.46 -15.15 1.85
C PHE A 472 20.56 -16.21 1.76
N GLN A 473 21.46 -16.31 2.73
CA GLN A 473 22.52 -17.33 2.74
C GLN A 473 21.96 -18.76 2.77
N GLN A 474 20.85 -18.99 3.47
CA GLN A 474 20.22 -20.31 3.59
C GLN A 474 19.37 -20.71 2.39
N THR A 475 18.68 -19.74 1.77
CA THR A 475 17.62 -20.03 0.79
C THR A 475 17.92 -19.49 -0.60
N GLY A 476 18.89 -18.57 -0.72
CA GLY A 476 19.12 -17.77 -1.91
C GLY A 476 18.04 -16.74 -2.20
N LYS A 477 17.13 -16.45 -1.27
CA LYS A 477 15.95 -15.60 -1.51
C LYS A 477 15.83 -14.49 -0.48
N LEU A 478 15.21 -13.39 -0.91
CA LEU A 478 14.61 -12.39 -0.03
C LEU A 478 13.08 -12.51 -0.14
N LEU A 479 12.41 -12.24 0.97
CA LEU A 479 11.01 -12.60 1.18
C LEU A 479 10.16 -11.35 1.36
N GLU A 480 8.86 -11.49 1.14
CA GLU A 480 7.85 -10.45 1.40
C GLU A 480 7.91 -9.94 2.86
N LYS A 481 7.99 -10.86 3.82
CA LYS A 481 7.92 -10.60 5.27
C LYS A 481 8.69 -11.65 6.07
N TYR A 482 9.00 -11.34 7.33
CA TYR A 482 9.91 -12.15 8.16
C TYR A 482 9.36 -12.41 9.56
N ASN A 483 9.60 -13.60 10.10
CA ASN A 483 9.33 -13.92 11.51
C ASN A 483 10.46 -13.33 12.36
N VAL A 484 10.15 -12.31 13.17
CA VAL A 484 11.17 -11.62 13.97
C VAL A 484 11.29 -12.13 15.40
N ILE A 485 10.36 -13.00 15.84
CA ILE A 485 10.44 -13.65 17.15
C ILE A 485 11.34 -14.89 17.05
N ASN A 486 11.01 -15.82 16.15
CA ASN A 486 11.83 -16.99 15.89
C ASN A 486 12.45 -16.88 14.51
N THR A 487 13.70 -16.41 14.48
CA THR A 487 14.45 -16.10 13.27
C THR A 487 14.92 -17.32 12.46
N SER A 488 14.62 -18.55 12.91
CA SER A 488 14.84 -19.77 12.12
C SER A 488 13.59 -20.24 11.36
N LEU A 489 12.41 -19.67 11.65
CA LEU A 489 11.15 -20.05 11.01
C LEU A 489 10.81 -19.09 9.87
N PRO A 490 10.19 -19.57 8.79
CA PRO A 490 9.59 -18.69 7.79
C PRO A 490 8.44 -17.88 8.42
N ALA A 491 8.18 -16.72 7.86
CA ALA A 491 6.95 -15.98 8.14
C ALA A 491 5.75 -16.66 7.48
N GLY A 492 4.54 -16.41 7.99
CA GLY A 492 3.31 -17.00 7.47
C GLY A 492 2.07 -16.16 7.78
N GLY A 493 0.89 -16.79 7.70
CA GLY A 493 -0.40 -16.13 7.97
C GLY A 493 -0.93 -15.31 6.80
N GLY A 494 -2.19 -14.88 6.92
CA GLY A 494 -2.95 -14.26 5.84
C GLY A 494 -3.60 -15.27 4.89
N GLU A 495 -4.01 -14.80 3.72
CA GLU A 495 -4.82 -15.57 2.76
C GLU A 495 -4.01 -16.24 1.63
N TYR A 496 -2.69 -15.99 1.54
CA TYR A 496 -1.83 -16.56 0.51
C TYR A 496 -0.43 -16.97 1.05
N PRO A 497 0.28 -17.90 0.36
CA PRO A 497 1.62 -18.33 0.76
C PRO A 497 2.66 -17.21 0.73
N LEU A 498 3.76 -17.36 1.45
CA LEU A 498 4.88 -16.40 1.45
C LEU A 498 5.45 -16.20 0.03
N GLN A 499 5.72 -14.95 -0.35
CA GLN A 499 6.21 -14.60 -1.69
C GLN A 499 7.71 -14.34 -1.74
N ASP A 500 8.32 -14.75 -2.86
CA ASP A 500 9.74 -14.59 -3.16
C ASP A 500 10.00 -13.32 -3.99
N GLY A 501 11.11 -12.64 -3.71
CA GLY A 501 11.52 -11.46 -4.45
C GLY A 501 12.43 -10.58 -3.58
N PHE A 502 11.95 -9.62 -2.80
CA PHE A 502 10.67 -8.92 -2.90
C PHE A 502 10.98 -7.43 -2.96
N GLY A 503 10.34 -6.68 -3.86
CA GLY A 503 10.71 -5.31 -4.23
C GLY A 503 11.07 -4.39 -3.04
N TRP A 504 10.18 -4.26 -2.05
CA TRP A 504 10.46 -3.43 -0.87
C TRP A 504 11.60 -3.95 0.00
N THR A 505 11.82 -5.28 0.04
CA THR A 505 12.77 -5.91 0.96
C THR A 505 14.14 -5.63 0.42
N ASN A 506 14.26 -5.81 -0.89
CA ASN A 506 15.46 -5.51 -1.66
C ASN A 506 15.80 -4.02 -1.53
N GLY A 507 14.81 -3.15 -1.71
CA GLY A 507 15.02 -1.71 -1.70
C GLY A 507 15.41 -1.16 -0.34
N VAL A 508 14.69 -1.57 0.71
CA VAL A 508 15.00 -1.20 2.09
C VAL A 508 16.36 -1.78 2.51
N LEU A 509 16.62 -3.06 2.23
CA LEU A 509 17.88 -3.70 2.63
C LEU A 509 19.09 -3.03 1.98
N LEU A 510 19.03 -2.72 0.67
CA LEU A 510 20.11 -2.01 -0.01
C LEU A 510 20.33 -0.62 0.59
N ASN A 511 19.25 0.14 0.84
CA ASN A 511 19.33 1.43 1.49
C ASN A 511 19.95 1.35 2.88
N LEU A 512 19.57 0.36 3.69
CA LEU A 512 20.16 0.16 5.01
C LEU A 512 21.64 -0.24 4.95
N LEU A 513 22.04 -1.09 3.99
CA LEU A 513 23.43 -1.52 3.81
C LEU A 513 24.36 -0.37 3.40
N ASN A 514 23.84 0.63 2.67
CA ASN A 514 24.63 1.77 2.22
C ASN A 514 24.61 2.94 3.21
N ASN A 515 23.59 3.05 4.07
CA ASN A 515 23.41 4.14 5.02
C ASN A 515 23.59 3.69 6.49
N GLN A 516 24.45 2.69 6.73
CA GLN A 516 24.91 2.38 8.09
C GLN A 516 25.91 3.43 8.55
N PRO A 517 25.92 3.80 9.85
CA PRO A 517 27.01 4.58 10.40
C PRO A 517 28.33 3.84 10.14
N SER A 518 29.35 4.55 9.68
CA SER A 518 30.71 4.03 9.51
C SER A 518 31.27 3.58 10.87
N GLY A 519 30.96 2.34 11.27
CA GLY A 519 31.35 1.75 12.55
C GLY A 519 31.72 0.29 12.37
N ASN A 520 33.03 0.04 12.35
CA ASN A 520 33.69 -1.28 12.47
C ASN A 520 33.71 -2.25 11.27
N ASN A 521 33.80 -1.77 10.03
CA ASN A 521 34.49 -2.53 8.96
C ASN A 521 36.01 -2.29 8.97
N LYS A 522 36.61 -2.45 10.16
CA LYS A 522 38.04 -2.78 10.32
C LYS A 522 38.11 -4.03 11.20
N LYS A 523 38.00 -5.19 10.56
CA LYS A 523 38.88 -6.35 10.75
C LYS A 523 38.56 -7.39 9.71
#